data_AF-A0A100HH06-F1
#
_entry.id   AF-A0A100HH06-F1
#
_cell.length_a   1.000
_cell.length_b   1.000
_cell.length_c   1.000
_cell.angle_alpha   90.00
_cell.angle_beta   90.00
_cell.angle_gamma   90.00
#
_symmetry.space_group_name_H-M   'P 1'
#
loop_
_entity.id
_entity.type
_entity.pdbx_description
1 polymer ?
#
loop_
_entity_poly.entity_id
_entity_poly.type
_entity_poly.pdbx_seq_one_letter_code
_entity_poly.pdbx_strand_id
1 'polypeptide(L)' 'MGALYLIVTLACAALLLLFLLRPGAARPMVVWGVSALLPLLAAMVVALNHR' A
#
# COMPACT_ATOMS: atom_id res chain seq x y z
N MET A 1 -1.24 18.57 -2.91
CA MET A 1 -0.19 17.52 -3.01
C MET A 1 -0.52 16.24 -2.23
N GLY A 2 -0.89 16.28 -0.95
CA GLY A 2 -1.08 15.06 -0.13
C GLY A 2 -2.12 14.06 -0.65
N ALA A 3 -3.27 14.55 -1.13
CA ALA A 3 -4.35 13.69 -1.62
C ALA A 3 -3.97 12.83 -2.85
N LEU A 4 -3.19 13.39 -3.79
CA LEU A 4 -2.68 12.65 -4.96
C LEU A 4 -1.74 11.52 -4.55
N TYR A 5 -0.85 11.78 -3.58
CA TYR A 5 0.03 10.75 -3.02
C TYR A 5 -0.79 9.63 -2.39
N LEU A 6 -1.81 9.98 -1.59
CA LEU A 6 -2.67 9.05 -0.89
C LEU A 6 -3.45 8.14 -1.87
N ILE A 7 -3.98 8.71 -2.97
CA ILE A 7 -4.68 7.96 -4.03
C ILE A 7 -3.73 6.98 -4.73
N VAL A 8 -2.53 7.42 -5.09
CA VAL A 8 -1.51 6.56 -5.75
C VAL A 8 -1.08 5.43 -4.81
N THR A 9 -0.87 5.72 -3.52
CA THR A 9 -0.56 4.70 -2.50
C THR A 9 -1.68 3.67 -2.38
N LEU A 10 -2.94 4.09 -2.37
CA LEU A 10 -4.09 3.20 -2.31
C LEU A 10 -4.21 2.33 -3.57
N ALA A 11 -4.01 2.89 -4.75
CA ALA A 11 -4.01 2.14 -6.01
C ALA A 11 -2.90 1.06 -6.01
N CYS A 12 -1.72 1.39 -5.50
CA CYS A 12 -0.60 0.45 -5.40
C CYS A 12 -0.88 -0.68 -4.39
N ALA A 13 -1.46 -0.35 -3.23
CA ALA A 13 -1.90 -1.32 -2.24
C ALA A 13 -2.96 -2.29 -2.79
N ALA A 14 -3.95 -1.77 -3.53
CA ALA A 14 -5.00 -2.56 -4.14
C ALA A 14 -4.46 -3.53 -5.21
N LEU A 15 -3.51 -3.07 -6.04
CA LEU A 15 -2.84 -3.92 -7.03
C LEU A 15 -2.05 -5.05 -6.37
N LEU A 16 -1.34 -4.77 -5.26
CA LEU A 16 -0.64 -5.81 -4.50
C LEU A 16 -1.62 -6.82 -3.89
N LEU A 17 -2.73 -6.37 -3.31
CA LEU A 17 -3.77 -7.27 -2.78
C LEU A 17 -4.39 -8.16 -3.86
N LEU A 18 -4.66 -7.61 -5.05
CA LEU A 18 -5.10 -8.37 -6.23
C LEU A 18 -4.08 -9.42 -6.65
N PHE A 19 -2.79 -9.07 -6.60
CA PHE A 19 -1.70 -10.00 -6.89
C PHE A 19 -1.58 -11.13 -5.84
N LEU A 20 -1.93 -10.85 -4.58
CA LEU A 20 -1.95 -11.84 -3.50
C LEU A 20 -3.04 -12.91 -3.70
N LEU A 21 -4.11 -12.54 -4.40
CA LEU A 21 -5.20 -13.44 -4.81
C LEU A 21 -4.77 -14.44 -5.87
N ARG A 22 -3.68 -14.16 -6.62
CA ARG A 22 -3.14 -15.06 -7.63
C ARG A 22 -2.17 -16.07 -6.99
N PRO A 23 -2.48 -17.38 -6.98
CA PRO A 23 -1.56 -18.39 -6.44
C PRO A 23 -0.32 -18.49 -7.33
N GLY A 24 0.87 -18.38 -6.75
CA GLY A 24 2.13 -18.52 -7.47
C GLY A 24 3.35 -18.00 -6.70
N ALA A 25 4.53 -18.24 -7.24
CA ALA A 25 5.83 -17.88 -6.65
C ALA A 25 6.06 -16.36 -6.48
N ALA A 26 5.16 -15.51 -6.98
CA ALA A 26 5.18 -14.06 -6.78
C ALA A 26 4.64 -13.61 -5.40
N ARG A 27 3.91 -14.47 -4.68
CA ARG A 27 3.34 -14.17 -3.35
C ARG A 27 4.34 -13.59 -2.33
N PRO A 28 5.55 -14.15 -2.14
CA PRO A 28 6.50 -13.59 -1.17
C PRO A 28 6.89 -12.15 -1.50
N MET A 29 7.06 -11.83 -2.79
CA MET A 29 7.38 -10.47 -3.24
C MET A 29 6.22 -9.50 -2.99
N VAL A 30 4.98 -9.97 -3.18
CA VAL A 30 3.77 -9.19 -2.88
C VAL A 30 3.63 -8.95 -1.37
N VAL A 31 3.85 -9.97 -0.53
CA VAL A 31 3.82 -9.82 0.94
C VAL A 31 4.88 -8.83 1.41
N TRP A 32 6.09 -8.89 0.83
CA TRP A 32 7.16 -7.92 1.09
C TRP A 32 6.78 -6.49 0.66
N GLY A 33 6.13 -6.34 -0.49
CA GLY A 33 5.62 -5.06 -0.97
C GLY A 33 4.54 -4.49 -0.05
N VAL A 34 3.59 -5.32 0.40
CA VAL A 34 2.50 -4.91 1.29
C VAL A 34 3.02 -4.52 2.67
N SER A 35 3.97 -5.27 3.23
CA SER A 35 4.56 -4.95 4.54
C SER A 35 5.34 -3.63 4.53
N ALA A 36 5.95 -3.26 3.40
CA ALA A 36 6.59 -1.96 3.23
C ALA A 36 5.57 -0.80 3.05
N LEU A 37 4.40 -1.07 2.47
CA LEU A 37 3.38 -0.06 2.18
C LEU A 37 2.50 0.28 3.40
N LEU A 38 2.25 -0.69 4.28
CA LEU A 38 1.50 -0.54 5.53
C LEU A 38 1.99 0.62 6.44
N PRO A 39 3.29 0.73 6.79
CA PRO A 39 3.78 1.82 7.62
C PRO A 39 3.69 3.18 6.92
N LEU A 40 3.78 3.21 5.58
CA LEU A 40 3.62 4.44 4.81
C LEU A 40 2.17 4.94 4.83
N LEU A 41 1.20 4.02 4.75
CA LEU A 41 -0.22 4.31 4.97
C LEU A 41 -0.47 4.81 6.40
N ALA A 42 0.12 4.18 7.41
CA ALA A 42 -0.01 4.63 8.80
C ALA A 42 0.54 6.06 8.99
N ALA A 43 1.70 6.36 8.43
CA ALA A 43 2.29 7.71 8.45
C ALA A 43 1.40 8.74 7.74
N MET A 44 0.77 8.37 6.61
CA MET A 44 -0.17 9.22 5.89
C MET A 44 -1.44 9.52 6.71
N VAL A 45 -1.99 8.53 7.40
CA VAL A 45 -3.16 8.72 8.30
C VAL A 45 -2.81 9.70 9.42
N VAL A 46 -1.65 9.53 10.07
CA VAL A 46 -1.18 10.44 11.12
C VAL A 46 -0.97 11.85 10.56
N ALA A 47 -0.32 11.98 9.39
CA ALA A 47 -0.09 13.26 8.74
C ALA A 47 -1.38 13.95 8.26
N LEU A 48 -2.44 13.19 7.96
CA LEU A 48 -3.76 13.73 7.62
C LEU A 48 -4.53 14.17 8.87
N ASN A 49 -4.38 13.45 9.98
CA ASN A 49 -5.04 13.73 11.26
C ASN A 49 -4.38 14.89 12.03
N HIS A 50 -3.13 15.23 11.71
CA HIS A 50 -2.40 16.38 12.27
C HIS A 50 -2.51 17.67 11.43
N ARG A 51 -3.38 17.72 10.41
CA ARG A 51 -3.73 18.95 9.68
C ARG A 51 -4.98 19.60 10.25
#